data_AF-A0A813X525-F1
#
_entry.id   AF-A0A813X525-F1
#
_cell.length_a   1.000
_cell.length_b   1.000
_cell.length_c   1.000
_cell.angle_alpha   90.00
_cell.angle_beta   90.00
_cell.angle_gamma   90.00
#
_symmetry.space_group_name_H-M   'P 1'
#
loop_
_entity.id
_entity.type
_entity.pdbx_description
1 polymer ?
#
loop_
_entity_poly.entity_id
_entity_poly.type
_entity_poly.pdbx_seq_one_letter_code
_entity_poly.pdbx_strand_id
1 'polypeptide(L)'
;MNDLEIFLPCGFTCKYQDLIKSKSRSLCMVCKTHYLYVDECLNMPRNKLILKQSEFDAKYEKLNQVLTDVDKTKIKTEMTINNDFDLMKNEIDIRREELKIQIDNYYFTLLNDLEAKRNLALDEMNKKISELNTFTINKEPSELEPLEKTKYLHENLQRIQNLLNSNEKYLDSVNKFNFKFEQPKFNMNDVFGKISTNKVSLHKLKSDTDLIIEELKEIKKGLKRSFESHILYDDDDDDEDDDEDDFILKNKNLKYEDILNDSDYYY
;
A
#
# COMPACT_ATOMS: atom_id res chain seq x y z
N MET A 1 -16.36 48.60 11.05
CA MET A 1 -17.51 49.49 10.77
C MET A 1 -17.81 50.52 11.88
N ASN A 2 -17.61 50.23 13.17
CA ASN A 2 -18.00 51.17 14.24
C ASN A 2 -17.20 52.49 14.26
N ASP A 3 -15.94 52.46 13.83
CA ASP A 3 -15.05 53.63 13.77
C ASP A 3 -15.06 54.35 12.41
N LEU A 4 -15.99 54.00 11.51
CA LEU A 4 -16.10 54.63 10.19
C LEU A 4 -16.57 56.08 10.32
N GLU A 5 -15.89 57.02 9.67
CA GLU A 5 -16.29 58.42 9.65
C GLU A 5 -17.33 58.69 8.55
N ILE A 6 -18.41 59.38 8.91
CA ILE A 6 -19.53 59.72 8.04
C ILE A 6 -19.72 61.23 8.01
N PHE A 7 -19.99 61.76 6.82
CA PHE A 7 -20.23 63.19 6.61
C PHE A 7 -21.64 63.58 7.00
N LEU A 8 -21.76 64.69 7.72
CA LEU A 8 -23.04 65.29 8.06
C LEU A 8 -23.42 66.35 7.01
N PRO A 9 -24.71 66.68 6.86
CA PRO A 9 -25.18 67.74 5.95
C PRO A 9 -24.53 69.11 6.22
N CYS A 10 -24.07 69.36 7.44
CA CYS A 10 -23.34 70.57 7.83
C CYS A 10 -21.85 70.59 7.46
N GLY A 11 -21.34 69.55 6.79
CA GLY A 11 -19.95 69.44 6.36
C GLY A 11 -18.97 68.88 7.41
N PHE A 12 -19.40 68.68 8.65
CA PHE A 12 -18.62 67.99 9.68
C PHE A 12 -18.68 66.46 9.53
N THR A 13 -17.73 65.73 10.12
CA THR A 13 -17.76 64.27 10.21
C THR A 13 -18.14 63.79 11.61
N CYS A 14 -18.69 62.57 11.70
CA CYS A 14 -18.94 61.87 12.95
C CYS A 14 -18.74 60.37 12.78
N LYS A 15 -18.59 59.62 13.87
CA LYS A 15 -18.52 58.16 13.79
C LYS A 15 -19.88 57.57 13.44
N TYR A 16 -19.89 56.58 12.55
CA TYR A 16 -21.08 55.83 12.16
C TYR A 16 -21.86 55.30 13.35
N GLN A 17 -21.15 54.76 14.35
CA GLN A 17 -21.77 54.21 15.55
C GLN A 17 -22.52 55.27 16.38
N ASP A 18 -22.00 56.49 16.43
CA ASP A 18 -22.62 57.59 17.17
C ASP A 18 -23.88 58.08 16.45
N LEU A 19 -23.85 58.10 15.12
CA LEU A 19 -25.00 58.45 14.29
C LEU A 19 -26.13 57.41 14.42
N ILE A 20 -25.83 56.11 14.38
CA ILE A 20 -26.85 55.05 14.50
C ILE A 20 -27.45 54.96 15.90
N LYS A 21 -26.67 55.26 16.95
CA LYS A 21 -27.18 55.28 18.33
C LYS A 21 -28.13 56.46 18.59
N SER A 22 -28.16 57.47 17.71
CA SER A 22 -29.03 58.63 17.85
C SER A 22 -30.50 58.29 17.52
N LYS A 23 -31.44 59.09 18.03
CA LYS A 23 -32.85 58.98 17.64
C LYS A 23 -32.98 59.32 16.15
N SER A 24 -33.97 58.74 15.46
CA SER A 24 -34.23 58.95 14.03
C SER A 24 -34.27 60.43 13.60
N ARG A 25 -34.64 61.32 14.53
CA ARG A 25 -34.42 62.76 14.44
C ARG A 25 -33.70 63.27 15.69
N SER A 26 -32.53 63.88 15.54
CA SER A 26 -31.76 64.44 16.66
C SER A 26 -31.10 65.76 16.29
N LEU A 27 -30.81 66.61 17.28
CA LEU A 27 -29.98 67.80 17.04
C LEU A 27 -28.56 67.35 16.63
N CYS A 28 -27.94 68.05 15.68
CA CYS A 28 -26.60 67.75 15.21
C CYS A 28 -25.61 67.67 16.38
N MET A 29 -24.93 66.52 16.52
CA MET A 29 -24.02 66.27 17.65
C MET A 29 -22.77 67.16 17.60
N VAL A 30 -22.41 67.66 16.41
CA VAL A 30 -21.21 68.48 16.21
C VAL A 30 -21.51 69.97 16.35
N CYS A 31 -22.36 70.54 15.48
CA CYS A 31 -22.59 71.98 15.47
C CYS A 31 -23.82 72.44 16.29
N LYS A 32 -24.70 71.52 16.69
CA LYS A 32 -25.90 71.80 17.51
C LYS A 32 -26.88 72.85 16.93
N THR A 33 -26.82 73.16 15.64
CA THR A 33 -27.64 74.21 15.00
C THR A 33 -28.81 73.70 14.17
N HIS A 34 -28.84 72.42 13.79
CA HIS A 34 -29.87 71.84 12.93
C HIS A 34 -30.22 70.43 13.38
N TYR A 35 -31.34 69.91 12.89
CA TYR A 35 -31.75 68.53 13.10
C TYR A 35 -31.17 67.62 12.01
N LEU A 36 -30.68 66.46 12.43
CA LEU A 36 -30.23 65.37 11.58
C LEU A 36 -31.33 64.32 11.50
N TYR A 37 -31.55 63.81 10.30
CA TYR A 37 -32.25 62.56 10.06
C TYR A 37 -31.22 61.50 9.70
N VAL A 38 -31.18 60.40 10.44
CA VAL A 38 -30.17 59.35 10.26
C VAL A 38 -30.25 58.79 8.83
N ASP A 39 -31.45 58.52 8.33
CA ASP A 39 -31.66 57.98 6.99
C ASP A 39 -31.16 58.93 5.89
N GLU A 40 -31.38 60.24 6.03
CA GLU A 40 -30.88 61.23 5.07
C GLU A 40 -29.35 61.26 5.06
N CYS A 41 -28.73 61.24 6.25
CA CYS A 41 -27.27 61.24 6.38
C CYS A 41 -26.68 59.96 5.75
N LEU A 42 -27.24 58.79 6.04
CA LEU A 42 -26.76 57.52 5.47
C LEU A 42 -27.00 57.43 3.95
N ASN A 43 -28.04 58.11 3.45
CA ASN A 43 -28.37 58.11 2.03
C ASN A 43 -27.60 59.16 1.20
N MET A 44 -26.80 60.03 1.83
CA MET A 44 -25.92 60.93 1.09
C MET A 44 -24.96 60.12 0.19
N PRO A 45 -24.78 60.49 -1.09
CA PRO A 45 -23.96 59.72 -2.03
C PRO A 45 -22.56 59.39 -1.49
N ARG A 46 -21.90 60.36 -0.85
CA ARG A 46 -20.57 60.20 -0.25
C ARG A 46 -20.56 59.16 0.88
N ASN A 47 -21.60 59.14 1.71
CA ASN A 47 -21.70 58.20 2.82
C ASN A 47 -22.08 56.80 2.36
N LYS A 48 -22.97 56.68 1.36
CA LYS A 48 -23.24 55.41 0.70
C LYS A 48 -21.97 54.78 0.15
N LEU A 49 -21.13 55.57 -0.52
CA LEU A 49 -19.85 55.11 -1.06
C LEU A 49 -18.92 54.61 0.05
N ILE A 50 -18.73 55.39 1.11
CA ILE A 50 -17.87 55.02 2.25
C ILE A 50 -18.36 53.73 2.93
N LEU A 51 -19.67 53.57 3.10
CA LEU A 51 -20.26 52.36 3.66
C LEU A 51 -20.06 51.15 2.74
N LYS A 52 -20.27 51.33 1.44
CA LYS A 52 -20.07 50.27 0.44
C LYS A 52 -18.62 49.85 0.32
N GLN A 53 -17.69 50.80 0.36
CA GLN A 53 -16.26 50.52 0.38
C GLN A 53 -15.87 49.72 1.63
N SER A 54 -16.32 50.15 2.82
CA SER A 54 -16.04 49.40 4.05
C SER A 54 -16.67 48.01 4.05
N GLU A 55 -17.84 47.84 3.43
CA GLU A 55 -18.47 46.53 3.25
C GLU A 55 -17.67 45.64 2.30
N PHE A 56 -17.19 46.21 1.20
CA PHE A 56 -16.33 45.54 0.22
C PHE A 56 -15.02 45.09 0.86
N ASP A 57 -14.28 45.99 1.53
CA ASP A 57 -12.99 45.68 2.15
C ASP A 57 -13.13 44.54 3.17
N ALA A 58 -14.16 44.59 4.02
CA ALA A 58 -14.43 43.54 5.00
C ALA A 58 -14.77 42.18 4.35
N LYS A 59 -15.51 42.19 3.25
CA LYS A 59 -15.82 40.96 2.49
C LYS A 59 -14.57 40.43 1.77
N TYR A 60 -13.75 41.32 1.21
CA TYR A 60 -12.52 40.99 0.51
C TYR A 60 -11.48 40.36 1.44
N GLU A 61 -11.26 40.95 2.62
CA GLU A 61 -10.38 40.37 3.66
C GLU A 61 -10.87 38.98 4.08
N LYS A 62 -12.18 38.83 4.30
CA LYS A 62 -12.79 37.55 4.64
C LYS A 62 -12.60 36.51 3.54
N LEU A 63 -12.76 36.90 2.27
CA LEU A 63 -12.51 36.03 1.12
C LEU A 63 -11.05 35.55 1.09
N ASN A 64 -10.09 36.46 1.24
CA ASN A 64 -8.66 36.11 1.27
C ASN A 64 -8.30 35.16 2.42
N GLN A 65 -8.92 35.35 3.59
CA GLN A 65 -8.75 34.43 4.70
C GLN A 65 -9.31 33.04 4.38
N VAL A 66 -10.51 32.97 3.79
CA VAL A 66 -11.11 31.70 3.35
C VAL A 66 -10.23 31.00 2.32
N LEU A 67 -9.74 31.72 1.30
CA LEU A 67 -8.85 31.15 0.28
C LEU A 67 -7.57 30.58 0.90
N THR A 68 -6.96 31.30 1.86
CA THR A 68 -5.77 30.85 2.58
C THR A 68 -6.05 29.56 3.37
N ASP A 69 -7.22 29.45 4.01
CA ASP A 69 -7.58 28.28 4.80
C ASP A 69 -7.95 27.08 3.91
N VAL A 70 -8.50 27.32 2.72
CA VAL A 70 -8.70 26.31 1.67
C VAL A 70 -7.35 25.72 1.23
N ASP A 71 -6.36 26.57 0.94
CA ASP A 71 -5.02 26.11 0.55
C ASP A 71 -4.33 25.28 1.63
N LYS A 72 -4.39 25.73 2.89
CA LYS A 72 -3.87 24.96 4.03
C LYS A 72 -4.57 23.60 4.15
N THR A 73 -5.89 23.57 3.95
CA THR A 73 -6.67 22.33 4.02
C THR A 73 -6.25 21.38 2.90
N LYS A 74 -6.08 21.89 1.67
CA LYS A 74 -5.59 21.11 0.52
C LYS A 74 -4.25 20.43 0.82
N ILE A 75 -3.26 21.20 1.29
CA ILE A 75 -1.93 20.69 1.64
C ILE A 75 -2.03 19.62 2.73
N LYS A 76 -2.80 19.90 3.79
CA LYS A 76 -2.99 18.95 4.90
C LYS A 76 -3.64 17.65 4.44
N THR A 77 -4.65 17.72 3.58
CA THR A 77 -5.33 16.55 3.02
C THR A 77 -4.37 15.72 2.18
N GLU A 78 -3.59 16.35 1.31
CA GLU A 78 -2.58 15.66 0.49
C GLU A 78 -1.53 14.95 1.36
N MET A 79 -1.00 15.64 2.38
CA MET A 79 -0.07 15.03 3.34
C MET A 79 -0.68 13.84 4.08
N THR A 80 -1.94 13.96 4.51
CA THR A 80 -2.64 12.88 5.23
C THR A 80 -2.82 11.66 4.34
N ILE A 81 -3.31 11.87 3.11
CA ILE A 81 -3.51 10.79 2.13
C ILE A 81 -2.17 10.10 1.84
N ASN A 82 -1.11 10.86 1.54
CA ASN A 82 0.20 10.27 1.23
C ASN A 82 0.74 9.45 2.40
N ASN A 83 0.65 9.96 3.63
CA ASN A 83 1.06 9.21 4.82
C ASN A 83 0.27 7.90 4.98
N ASP A 84 -1.05 7.92 4.77
CA ASP A 84 -1.88 6.72 4.88
C ASP A 84 -1.49 5.68 3.82
N PHE A 85 -1.22 6.10 2.58
CA PHE A 85 -0.74 5.21 1.53
C PHE A 85 0.66 4.64 1.81
N ASP A 86 1.57 5.45 2.37
CA ASP A 86 2.90 4.98 2.78
C ASP A 86 2.81 3.96 3.92
N LEU A 87 1.91 4.16 4.88
CA LEU A 87 1.64 3.18 5.95
C LEU A 87 1.12 1.86 5.37
N MET A 88 0.16 1.91 4.44
CA MET A 88 -0.35 0.70 3.77
C MET A 88 0.75 -0.01 2.98
N LYS A 89 1.62 0.73 2.28
CA LYS A 89 2.75 0.16 1.55
C LYS A 89 3.72 -0.57 2.50
N ASN A 90 4.03 0.03 3.64
CA ASN A 90 4.87 -0.59 4.66
C ASN A 90 4.24 -1.86 5.23
N GLU A 91 2.93 -1.90 5.48
CA GLU A 91 2.23 -3.11 5.92
C GLU A 91 2.30 -4.23 4.88
N ILE A 92 2.14 -3.89 3.60
CA ILE A 92 2.28 -4.85 2.49
C ILE A 92 3.70 -5.41 2.45
N ASP A 93 4.73 -4.56 2.60
CA ASP A 93 6.12 -4.98 2.59
C ASP A 93 6.47 -5.89 3.77
N ILE A 94 6.01 -5.55 4.98
CA ILE A 94 6.14 -6.42 6.16
C ILE A 94 5.51 -7.78 5.87
N ARG A 95 4.28 -7.78 5.35
CA ARG A 95 3.56 -9.03 5.06
C ARG A 95 4.25 -9.88 3.99
N ARG A 96 4.86 -9.24 2.98
CA ARG A 96 5.68 -9.91 1.95
C ARG A 96 6.89 -10.60 2.57
N GLU A 97 7.62 -9.93 3.45
CA GLU A 97 8.80 -10.52 4.11
C GLU A 97 8.41 -11.66 5.08
N GLU A 98 7.30 -11.53 5.81
CA GLU A 98 6.77 -12.63 6.63
C GLU A 98 6.46 -13.88 5.80
N LEU A 99 5.79 -13.72 4.66
CA LEU A 99 5.46 -14.82 3.77
C LEU A 99 6.72 -15.48 3.20
N LYS A 100 7.72 -14.68 2.82
CA LYS A 100 9.02 -15.19 2.35
C LYS A 100 9.68 -16.07 3.41
N ILE A 101 9.73 -15.61 4.66
CA ILE A 101 10.28 -16.39 5.78
C ILE A 101 9.50 -17.71 5.97
N GLN A 102 8.17 -17.67 5.89
CA GLN A 102 7.35 -18.89 6.01
C GLN A 102 7.61 -19.88 4.89
N ILE A 103 7.75 -19.40 3.65
CA ILE A 103 8.08 -20.23 2.48
C ILE A 103 9.47 -20.85 2.67
N ASP A 104 10.47 -20.05 3.05
CA ASP A 104 11.83 -20.53 3.27
C ASP A 104 11.88 -21.58 4.38
N ASN A 105 11.22 -21.34 5.51
CA ASN A 105 11.12 -22.30 6.61
C ASN A 105 10.48 -23.63 6.18
N TYR A 106 9.41 -23.55 5.38
CA TYR A 106 8.74 -24.74 4.86
C TYR A 106 9.64 -25.50 3.88
N TYR A 107 10.33 -24.79 2.99
CA TYR A 107 11.33 -25.37 2.09
C TYR A 107 12.45 -26.09 2.83
N PHE A 108 13.02 -25.48 3.87
CA PHE A 108 14.07 -26.11 4.68
C PHE A 108 13.55 -27.35 5.44
N THR A 109 12.31 -27.30 5.93
CA THR A 109 11.68 -28.46 6.58
C THR A 109 11.58 -29.64 5.62
N LEU A 110 11.14 -29.40 4.38
CA LEU A 110 11.05 -30.43 3.34
C LEU A 110 12.42 -31.02 2.97
N LEU A 111 13.46 -30.18 2.88
CA LEU A 111 14.82 -30.65 2.63
C LEU A 111 15.32 -31.54 3.77
N ASN A 112 15.11 -31.11 5.01
CA ASN A 112 15.50 -31.88 6.20
C ASN A 112 14.77 -33.23 6.24
N ASP A 113 13.48 -33.26 5.92
CA ASP A 113 12.71 -34.51 5.84
C ASP A 113 13.24 -35.46 4.76
N LEU A 114 13.66 -34.91 3.62
CA LEU A 114 14.24 -35.69 2.53
C LEU A 114 15.61 -36.25 2.93
N GLU A 115 16.46 -35.44 3.56
CA GLU A 115 17.75 -35.89 4.09
C GLU A 115 17.59 -36.95 5.18
N ALA A 116 16.63 -36.77 6.09
CA ALA A 116 16.33 -37.76 7.12
C ALA A 116 15.90 -39.09 6.50
N LYS A 117 15.02 -39.07 5.49
CA LYS A 117 14.61 -40.28 4.75
C LYS A 117 15.80 -40.95 4.04
N ARG A 118 16.67 -40.15 3.40
CA ARG A 118 17.89 -40.67 2.74
C ARG A 118 18.80 -41.35 3.76
N ASN A 119 19.06 -40.69 4.89
CA ASN A 119 19.97 -41.20 5.91
C ASN A 119 19.41 -42.47 6.56
N LEU A 120 18.09 -42.53 6.86
CA LEU A 120 17.44 -43.74 7.33
C LEU A 120 17.59 -44.91 6.34
N ALA A 121 17.39 -44.67 5.04
CA ALA A 121 17.57 -45.70 4.03
C ALA A 121 19.03 -46.19 3.94
N LEU A 122 19.99 -45.28 4.06
CA LEU A 122 21.42 -45.64 4.09
C LEU A 122 21.78 -46.43 5.35
N ASP A 123 21.27 -46.04 6.51
CA ASP A 123 21.51 -46.73 7.78
C ASP A 123 20.95 -48.15 7.76
N GLU A 124 19.74 -48.35 7.21
CA GLU A 124 19.17 -49.67 7.00
C GLU A 124 20.03 -50.55 6.09
N MET A 125 20.60 -49.99 5.03
CA MET A 125 21.50 -50.72 4.12
C MET A 125 22.82 -51.06 4.81
N ASN A 126 23.43 -50.09 5.47
CA ASN A 126 24.70 -50.27 6.18
C ASN A 126 24.58 -51.34 7.27
N LYS A 127 23.46 -51.34 8.03
CA LYS A 127 23.18 -52.36 9.03
C LYS A 127 23.16 -53.76 8.43
N LYS A 128 22.45 -53.95 7.31
CA LYS A 128 22.40 -55.24 6.60
C LYS A 128 23.78 -55.66 6.08
N ILE A 129 24.59 -54.73 5.57
CA ILE A 129 25.97 -55.00 5.14
C ILE A 129 26.86 -55.40 6.31
N SER A 130 26.73 -54.74 7.46
CA SER A 130 27.50 -55.09 8.66
C SER A 130 27.16 -56.49 9.17
N GLU A 131 25.88 -56.88 9.17
CA GLU A 131 25.45 -58.24 9.53
C GLU A 131 26.14 -59.30 8.64
N LEU A 132 26.30 -59.03 7.35
CA LEU A 132 27.01 -59.91 6.41
C LEU A 132 28.52 -60.03 6.72
N ASN A 133 29.17 -58.93 7.11
CA ASN A 133 30.62 -58.89 7.33
C ASN A 133 31.08 -59.51 8.66
N THR A 134 30.17 -59.81 9.59
CA THR A 134 30.51 -60.43 10.89
C THR A 134 30.70 -61.95 10.83
N PHE A 135 30.41 -62.59 9.69
CA PHE A 135 30.57 -64.04 9.55
C PHE A 135 32.00 -64.42 9.20
N THR A 136 32.76 -64.84 10.21
CA THR A 136 34.09 -65.43 10.05
C THR A 136 33.98 -66.95 9.94
N ILE A 137 34.42 -67.52 8.81
CA ILE A 137 34.62 -68.96 8.70
C ILE A 137 35.94 -69.29 9.40
N ASN A 138 35.86 -69.99 10.53
CA ASN A 138 37.06 -70.46 11.22
C ASN A 138 37.79 -71.46 10.30
N LYS A 139 39.06 -71.20 10.04
CA LYS A 139 39.93 -72.14 9.31
C LYS A 139 39.92 -73.48 10.04
N GLU A 140 39.94 -74.53 9.23
CA GLU A 140 39.94 -75.93 9.66
C GLU A 140 40.94 -76.17 10.81
N PRO A 141 40.52 -76.78 11.94
CA PRO A 141 41.45 -77.17 13.00
C PRO A 141 42.38 -78.27 12.46
N SER A 142 43.70 -78.05 12.58
CA SER A 142 44.74 -78.92 12.01
C SER A 142 44.80 -80.33 12.62
N GLU A 143 44.12 -80.58 13.75
CA GLU A 143 44.35 -81.73 14.64
C GLU A 143 43.13 -82.67 14.80
N LEU A 144 42.15 -82.65 13.88
CA LEU A 144 40.97 -83.54 13.96
C LEU A 144 41.24 -84.93 13.36
N GLU A 145 40.75 -85.97 14.04
CA GLU A 145 40.71 -87.35 13.53
C GLU A 145 39.84 -87.46 12.25
N PRO A 146 40.11 -88.40 11.32
CA PRO A 146 39.47 -88.42 9.99
C PRO A 146 37.94 -88.43 10.00
N LEU A 147 37.33 -89.16 10.94
CA LEU A 147 35.87 -89.27 11.04
C LEU A 147 35.24 -87.95 11.54
N GLU A 148 35.88 -87.32 12.54
CA GLU A 148 35.44 -86.05 13.12
C GLU A 148 35.65 -84.89 12.13
N LYS A 149 36.74 -84.95 11.36
CA LYS A 149 37.03 -84.04 10.25
C LYS A 149 35.96 -84.08 9.17
N THR A 150 35.49 -85.28 8.82
CA THR A 150 34.43 -85.46 7.83
C THR A 150 33.11 -84.85 8.31
N LYS A 151 32.76 -85.05 9.59
CA LYS A 151 31.56 -84.46 10.20
C LYS A 151 31.66 -82.93 10.30
N TYR A 152 32.82 -82.41 10.71
CA TYR A 152 33.10 -80.97 10.77
C TYR A 152 32.98 -80.31 9.40
N LEU A 153 33.56 -80.92 8.35
CA LEU A 153 33.47 -80.42 6.98
C LEU A 153 32.02 -80.43 6.47
N HIS A 154 31.25 -81.48 6.78
CA HIS A 154 29.85 -81.58 6.37
C HIS A 154 28.98 -80.48 7.01
N GLU A 155 29.11 -80.27 8.32
CA GLU A 155 28.37 -79.22 9.03
C GLU A 155 28.76 -77.81 8.58
N ASN A 156 30.05 -77.57 8.32
CA ASN A 156 30.51 -76.29 7.79
C ASN A 156 30.12 -76.06 6.33
N LEU A 157 30.14 -77.09 5.48
CA LEU A 157 29.64 -77.00 4.10
C LEU A 157 28.16 -76.62 4.09
N GLN A 158 27.34 -77.25 4.95
CA GLN A 158 25.92 -76.92 5.04
C GLN A 158 25.70 -75.48 5.53
N ARG A 159 26.50 -75.01 6.49
CA ARG A 159 26.51 -73.60 6.94
C ARG A 159 26.91 -72.64 5.83
N ILE A 160 27.99 -72.93 5.10
CA ILE A 160 28.47 -72.11 3.97
C ILE A 160 27.42 -72.07 2.87
N GLN A 161 26.79 -73.19 2.54
CA GLN A 161 25.74 -73.26 1.52
C GLN A 161 24.51 -72.41 1.90
N ASN A 162 24.08 -72.48 3.16
CA ASN A 162 22.96 -71.66 3.65
C ASN A 162 23.29 -70.16 3.61
N LEU A 163 24.54 -69.80 3.92
CA LEU A 163 25.04 -68.43 3.83
C LEU A 163 25.10 -67.93 2.38
N LEU A 164 25.67 -68.72 1.46
CA LEU A 164 25.70 -68.41 0.03
C LEU A 164 24.28 -68.16 -0.49
N ASN A 165 23.35 -69.08 -0.22
CA ASN A 165 21.96 -68.95 -0.66
C ASN A 165 21.27 -67.68 -0.08
N SER A 166 21.59 -67.30 1.16
CA SER A 166 21.02 -66.11 1.79
C SER A 166 21.61 -64.82 1.21
N ASN A 167 22.93 -64.81 0.98
CA ASN A 167 23.66 -63.67 0.44
C ASN A 167 23.36 -63.45 -1.04
N GLU A 168 23.22 -64.51 -1.84
CA GLU A 168 22.79 -64.42 -3.24
C GLU A 168 21.37 -63.85 -3.35
N LYS A 169 20.42 -64.32 -2.52
CA LYS A 169 19.07 -63.72 -2.46
C LYS A 169 19.11 -62.24 -2.08
N TYR A 170 19.99 -61.86 -1.17
CA TYR A 170 20.16 -60.47 -0.78
C TYR A 170 20.76 -59.64 -1.92
N LEU A 171 21.82 -60.13 -2.57
CA LEU A 171 22.46 -59.51 -3.73
C LEU A 171 21.45 -59.32 -4.88
N ASP A 172 20.63 -60.33 -5.15
CA ASP A 172 19.53 -60.24 -6.12
C ASP A 172 18.49 -59.18 -5.74
N SER A 173 18.19 -59.06 -4.45
CA SER A 173 17.26 -58.05 -3.93
C SER A 173 17.84 -56.64 -4.10
N VAL A 174 19.12 -56.43 -3.78
CA VAL A 174 19.83 -55.16 -3.96
C VAL A 174 19.99 -54.81 -5.43
N ASN A 175 20.31 -55.77 -6.29
CA ASN A 175 20.43 -55.55 -7.74
C ASN A 175 19.07 -55.27 -8.40
N LYS A 176 17.97 -55.83 -7.86
CA LYS A 176 16.59 -55.48 -8.24
C LYS A 176 16.20 -54.09 -7.77
N PHE A 177 16.74 -53.62 -6.65
CA PHE A 177 16.75 -52.20 -6.27
C PHE A 177 17.72 -51.45 -7.18
N ASN A 178 17.34 -51.33 -8.45
CA ASN A 178 17.99 -50.46 -9.40
C ASN A 178 17.88 -49.04 -8.81
N PHE A 179 18.95 -48.48 -8.22
CA PHE A 179 19.03 -47.11 -7.68
C PHE A 179 18.90 -46.02 -8.75
N LYS A 180 18.22 -46.33 -9.85
CA LYS A 180 17.56 -45.32 -10.64
C LYS A 180 16.41 -44.85 -9.78
N PHE A 181 16.65 -43.81 -8.99
CA PHE A 181 15.56 -42.91 -8.64
C PHE A 181 14.90 -42.57 -9.98
N GLU A 182 13.75 -43.19 -10.28
CA GLU A 182 12.85 -42.64 -11.29
C GLU A 182 12.79 -41.16 -10.95
N GLN A 183 13.06 -40.29 -11.94
CA GLN A 183 13.02 -38.85 -11.71
C GLN A 183 11.80 -38.60 -10.84
N PRO A 184 11.99 -38.03 -9.63
CA PRO A 184 10.90 -37.97 -8.70
C PRO A 184 9.77 -37.30 -9.46
N LYS A 185 8.64 -38.01 -9.61
CA LYS A 185 7.39 -37.41 -10.05
C LYS A 185 6.94 -36.53 -8.90
N PHE A 186 7.71 -35.47 -8.69
CA PHE A 186 7.56 -34.52 -7.63
C PHE A 186 6.39 -33.67 -8.08
N ASN A 187 5.20 -34.07 -7.65
CA ASN A 187 4.01 -33.30 -7.91
C ASN A 187 4.12 -32.03 -7.06
N MET A 188 4.49 -30.93 -7.71
CA MET A 188 4.60 -29.62 -7.05
C MET A 188 3.32 -29.24 -6.30
N ASN A 189 2.16 -29.78 -6.69
CA ASN A 189 0.90 -29.54 -5.99
C ASN A 189 0.80 -30.29 -4.64
N ASP A 190 1.50 -31.40 -4.47
CA ASP A 190 1.52 -32.16 -3.20
C ASP A 190 2.49 -31.53 -2.19
N VAL A 191 3.53 -30.85 -2.69
CA VAL A 191 4.53 -30.17 -1.86
C VAL A 191 4.12 -28.74 -1.54
N PHE A 192 3.62 -27.98 -2.52
CA PHE A 192 3.10 -26.63 -2.28
C PHE A 192 1.61 -26.62 -1.93
N GLY A 193 1.08 -27.75 -1.44
CA GLY A 193 -0.33 -27.95 -1.13
C GLY A 193 -0.93 -26.74 -0.41
N LYS A 194 -1.87 -26.07 -1.09
CA LYS A 194 -2.66 -24.92 -0.61
C LYS A 194 -1.96 -23.57 -0.45
N ILE A 195 -0.83 -23.28 -1.10
CA ILE A 195 -0.79 -21.93 -1.71
C ILE A 195 -1.80 -22.03 -2.83
N SER A 196 -3.05 -21.74 -2.51
CA SER A 196 -4.07 -21.77 -3.51
C SER A 196 -3.62 -20.78 -4.57
N THR A 197 -3.21 -21.30 -5.72
CA THR A 197 -3.78 -20.85 -6.98
C THR A 197 -5.28 -21.17 -6.94
N ASN A 198 -5.99 -20.71 -5.90
CA ASN A 198 -7.22 -20.03 -6.16
C ASN A 198 -6.76 -19.00 -7.19
N LYS A 199 -7.00 -19.34 -8.45
CA LYS A 199 -7.82 -18.50 -9.28
C LYS A 199 -9.01 -18.05 -8.41
N VAL A 200 -8.78 -17.24 -7.36
CA VAL A 200 -9.64 -16.09 -7.08
C VAL A 200 -9.60 -15.45 -8.42
N SER A 201 -10.67 -15.76 -9.16
CA SER A 201 -10.76 -15.64 -10.58
C SER A 201 -10.02 -14.35 -10.93
N LEU A 202 -8.95 -14.41 -11.73
CA LEU A 202 -8.27 -13.21 -12.20
C LEU A 202 -9.30 -12.23 -12.79
N HIS A 203 -10.44 -12.76 -13.24
CA HIS A 203 -11.65 -12.06 -13.62
C HIS A 203 -12.42 -11.39 -12.48
N LYS A 204 -12.52 -12.00 -11.28
CA LYS A 204 -13.14 -11.41 -10.09
C LYS A 204 -12.24 -10.33 -9.47
N LEU A 205 -10.93 -10.58 -9.37
CA LEU A 205 -9.97 -9.55 -8.96
C LEU A 205 -9.94 -8.39 -9.97
N LYS A 206 -9.88 -8.65 -11.28
CA LYS A 206 -10.04 -7.59 -12.30
C LYS A 206 -11.37 -6.85 -12.18
N SER A 207 -12.48 -7.58 -12.02
CA SER A 207 -13.81 -6.99 -11.86
C SER A 207 -13.90 -6.06 -10.64
N ASP A 208 -13.32 -6.47 -9.50
CA ASP A 208 -13.34 -5.67 -8.28
C ASP A 208 -12.41 -4.45 -8.42
N THR A 209 -11.26 -4.60 -9.07
CA THR A 209 -10.37 -3.47 -9.38
C THR A 209 -11.00 -2.50 -10.38
N ASP A 210 -11.68 -3.00 -11.41
CA ASP A 210 -12.38 -2.19 -12.42
C ASP A 210 -13.54 -1.40 -11.78
N LEU A 211 -14.28 -2.02 -10.84
CA LEU A 211 -15.31 -1.34 -10.05
C LEU A 211 -14.73 -0.20 -9.20
N ILE A 212 -13.61 -0.44 -8.50
CA ILE A 212 -12.93 0.59 -7.70
C ILE A 212 -12.41 1.73 -8.60
N ILE A 213 -11.85 1.41 -9.77
CA ILE A 213 -11.41 2.40 -10.75
C ILE A 213 -12.58 3.27 -11.23
N GLU A 214 -13.74 2.67 -11.49
CA GLU A 214 -14.93 3.39 -11.95
C GLU A 214 -15.50 4.31 -10.85
N GLU A 215 -15.53 3.85 -9.59
CA GLU A 215 -15.91 4.68 -8.44
C GLU A 215 -14.95 5.87 -8.24
N LEU A 216 -13.63 5.65 -8.36
CA LEU A 216 -12.64 6.72 -8.27
C LEU A 216 -12.77 7.75 -9.40
N LYS A 217 -13.15 7.32 -10.60
CA LYS A 217 -13.44 8.24 -11.73
C LYS A 217 -14.67 9.10 -11.45
N GLU A 218 -15.75 8.52 -10.93
CA GLU A 218 -16.96 9.28 -10.59
C GLU A 218 -16.72 10.25 -9.42
N ILE A 219 -15.96 9.85 -8.39
CA ILE A 219 -15.53 10.77 -7.31
C ILE A 219 -14.71 11.93 -7.87
N LYS A 220 -13.72 11.65 -8.75
CA LYS A 220 -12.90 12.68 -9.40
C LYS A 220 -13.75 13.64 -10.25
N LYS A 221 -14.75 13.11 -10.96
CA LYS A 221 -15.69 13.89 -11.79
C LYS A 221 -16.63 14.75 -10.94
N GLY A 222 -17.11 14.22 -9.80
CA GLY A 222 -17.89 14.98 -8.82
C GLY A 222 -17.10 16.13 -8.19
N LEU A 223 -15.86 15.88 -7.79
CA LEU A 223 -14.94 16.90 -7.30
C LEU A 223 -14.68 17.99 -8.36
N LYS A 224 -14.43 17.58 -9.61
CA LYS A 224 -14.21 18.53 -10.73
C LYS A 224 -15.44 19.41 -10.99
N ARG A 225 -16.65 18.82 -11.02
CA ARG A 225 -17.90 19.58 -11.19
C ARG A 225 -18.16 20.54 -10.03
N SER A 226 -17.87 20.13 -8.79
CA SER A 226 -18.01 21.00 -7.62
C SER A 226 -17.10 22.23 -7.72
N PHE A 227 -15.86 22.05 -8.21
CA PHE A 227 -14.92 23.14 -8.44
C PHE A 227 -15.34 24.05 -9.59
N GLU A 228 -15.79 23.49 -10.72
CA GLU A 228 -16.21 24.27 -11.89
C GLU A 228 -17.52 25.04 -11.64
N SER A 229 -18.44 24.48 -10.84
CA SER A 229 -19.69 25.15 -10.45
C SER A 229 -19.50 26.34 -9.48
N HIS A 230 -18.29 26.55 -8.97
CA HIS A 230 -17.93 27.71 -8.15
C HIS A 230 -17.19 28.81 -8.94
N ILE A 231 -16.92 28.59 -10.23
CA ILE A 231 -16.19 29.55 -11.09
C ILE A 231 -17.13 30.27 -12.08
N LEU A 232 -18.41 29.91 -12.16
CA LEU A 232 -19.36 30.48 -13.13
C LEU A 232 -20.38 31.42 -12.48
N TYR A 233 -19.93 32.58 -12.01
CA TYR A 233 -20.64 33.86 -11.81
C TYR A 233 -19.49 34.86 -11.61
N ASP A 234 -19.15 35.80 -12.49
CA ASP A 234 -19.95 36.74 -13.26
C ASP A 234 -19.19 37.08 -14.55
N ASP A 235 -19.83 36.92 -15.72
CA ASP A 235 -19.42 37.56 -16.97
C ASP A 235 -20.71 37.75 -17.77
N ASP A 236 -21.52 38.74 -17.37
CA ASP A 236 -22.52 39.36 -18.23
C ASP A 236 -22.59 40.85 -17.86
N ASP A 237 -22.48 41.68 -18.90
CA ASP A 237 -22.75 43.13 -18.98
C ASP A 237 -21.64 44.10 -18.52
N ASP A 238 -20.79 44.58 -19.44
CA ASP A 238 -21.07 45.74 -20.31
C ASP A 238 -19.77 46.29 -20.94
N ASP A 239 -19.90 46.72 -22.20
CA ASP A 239 -18.88 47.40 -23.00
C ASP A 239 -18.30 48.63 -22.28
N GLU A 240 -16.98 48.81 -22.30
CA GLU A 240 -16.33 50.09 -22.65
C GLU A 240 -14.80 49.91 -22.76
N ASP A 241 -14.25 50.53 -23.80
CA ASP A 241 -12.84 50.61 -24.14
C ASP A 241 -11.98 51.18 -23.00
N ASP A 242 -10.79 50.62 -22.76
CA ASP A 242 -9.51 51.35 -22.70
C ASP A 242 -8.40 50.50 -22.05
N ASP A 243 -7.29 50.40 -22.80
CA ASP A 243 -5.88 50.33 -22.43
C ASP A 243 -5.34 49.27 -21.45
N GLU A 244 -4.51 48.40 -22.05
CA GLU A 244 -3.24 47.84 -21.57
C GLU A 244 -2.98 47.81 -20.05
N ASP A 245 -3.03 46.60 -19.47
CA ASP A 245 -1.92 46.12 -18.63
C ASP A 245 -1.87 44.58 -18.55
N ASP A 246 -0.72 44.06 -18.95
CA ASP A 246 -0.43 42.68 -19.29
C ASP A 246 -0.12 41.85 -18.02
N PHE A 247 -1.16 41.39 -17.30
CA PHE A 247 -1.00 40.45 -16.19
C PHE A 247 -1.00 38.98 -16.69
N ILE A 248 0.16 38.52 -17.13
CA ILE A 248 0.41 37.11 -17.45
C ILE A 248 0.39 36.27 -16.16
N LEU A 249 -0.78 35.73 -15.80
CA LEU A 249 -0.89 34.58 -14.92
C LEU A 249 -0.50 33.32 -15.69
N LYS A 250 0.82 33.03 -15.71
CA LYS A 250 1.36 31.73 -16.14
C LYS A 250 0.86 30.64 -15.19
N ASN A 251 -0.34 30.13 -15.44
CA ASN A 251 -0.74 28.80 -15.01
C ASN A 251 0.16 27.78 -15.74
N LYS A 252 1.33 27.53 -15.18
CA LYS A 252 2.13 26.35 -15.53
C LYS A 252 1.34 25.12 -15.09
N ASN A 253 0.54 24.60 -16.01
CA ASN A 253 0.28 23.17 -16.14
C ASN A 253 1.64 22.46 -16.18
N LEU A 254 2.17 22.08 -15.02
CA LEU A 254 3.25 21.12 -14.93
C LEU A 254 2.61 19.75 -15.12
N LYS A 255 2.85 19.22 -16.32
CA LYS A 255 2.52 17.89 -16.80
C LYS A 255 2.92 16.82 -15.76
N TYR A 256 1.95 16.05 -15.32
CA TYR A 256 2.12 14.80 -14.57
C TYR A 256 2.29 13.62 -15.55
N GLU A 257 3.25 13.71 -16.49
CA GLU A 257 3.46 12.64 -17.49
C GLU A 257 4.84 11.94 -17.42
N ASP A 258 5.76 12.32 -16.53
CA ASP A 258 7.13 11.77 -16.57
C ASP A 258 7.53 10.88 -15.37
N ILE A 259 6.60 10.23 -14.64
CA ILE A 259 6.95 9.36 -13.49
C ILE A 259 6.68 7.86 -13.73
N LEU A 260 6.33 7.43 -14.95
CA LEU A 260 6.01 6.01 -15.22
C LEU A 260 6.98 5.24 -16.13
N ASN A 261 8.18 5.75 -16.43
CA ASN A 261 9.12 5.07 -17.34
C ASN A 261 10.53 4.86 -16.78
N ASP A 262 10.67 4.36 -15.56
CA ASP A 262 11.95 3.76 -15.12
C ASP A 262 11.70 2.53 -14.25
N SER A 263 11.29 1.43 -14.90
CA SER A 263 11.39 0.08 -14.32
C SER A 263 11.85 -0.93 -15.37
N ASP A 264 12.92 -0.60 -16.10
CA ASP A 264 13.68 -1.57 -16.88
C ASP A 264 15.11 -1.64 -16.34
N TYR A 265 15.30 -2.41 -15.26
CA TYR A 265 16.60 -3.03 -14.98
C TYR A 265 16.40 -4.38 -14.28
N TYR A 266 16.26 -5.41 -15.10
CA TYR A 266 16.71 -6.78 -14.80
C TYR A 266 18.16 -6.91 -15.31
N TYR A 267 19.09 -7.21 -14.40
CA TYR A 267 20.12 -8.26 -14.53
C TYR A 267 20.82 -8.46 -13.18
#